data_AF-A0A7V3A723-F1
#
_entry.id   AF-A0A7V3A723-F1
#
_cell.length_a   1.000
_cell.length_b   1.000
_cell.length_c   1.000
_cell.angle_alpha   90.00
_cell.angle_beta   90.00
_cell.angle_gamma   90.00
#
_symmetry.space_group_name_H-M   'P 1'
#
loop_
_entity.id
_entity.type
_entity.pdbx_description
1 polymer ?
#
loop_
_entity_poly.entity_id
_entity_poly.type
_entity_poly.pdbx_seq_one_letter_code
_entity_poly.pdbx_strand_id
1 'polypeptide(L)' 'MIKITVVWEKYYGQGRVFYCSLGHVAADFDVPEAREIVKRGILWAARVF' A
#
# COMPACT_ATOMS: atom_id res chain seq x y z
N MET A 1 -10.66 22.42 2.30
CA MET A 1 -10.60 21.02 1.83
C MET A 1 -9.39 20.35 2.47
N ILE A 2 -9.58 19.36 3.33
CA ILE A 2 -8.48 18.60 3.96
C ILE A 2 -8.08 17.47 3.01
N LYS A 3 -6.77 17.33 2.72
CA LYS A 3 -6.24 16.25 1.88
C LYS A 3 -5.70 15.14 2.79
N ILE A 4 -6.30 13.96 2.72
CA ILE A 4 -5.85 12.77 3.45
C ILE A 4 -5.06 11.88 2.49
N THR A 5 -3.91 11.38 2.94
CA THR A 5 -3.08 10.46 2.16
C THR A 5 -3.57 9.03 2.36
N VAL A 6 -3.97 8.37 1.27
CA VAL A 6 -4.49 6.99 1.28
C VAL A 6 -3.36 5.97 1.13
N VAL A 7 -2.29 6.34 0.41
CA VAL A 7 -1.13 5.49 0.12
C VAL A 7 0.14 6.32 0.17
N TRP A 8 1.21 5.76 0.74
CA TRP A 8 2.56 6.32 0.66
C TRP A 8 3.63 5.27 0.98
N GLU A 9 4.83 5.50 0.47
CA GLU A 9 6.04 4.78 0.84
C GLU A 9 7.07 5.71 1.51
N LYS A 10 7.86 5.17 2.42
CA LYS A 10 8.95 5.89 3.08
C LYS A 10 10.07 4.94 3.49
N TYR A 11 11.28 5.46 3.52
CA TYR A 11 12.42 4.78 4.12
C TYR A 11 12.59 5.17 5.58
N TYR A 12 12.86 4.18 6.43
CA TYR A 12 13.34 4.37 7.79
C TYR A 12 14.67 3.63 7.95
N GLY A 13 15.77 4.38 7.84
CA GLY A 13 17.09 3.78 7.65
C GLY A 13 17.14 2.95 6.37
N GLN A 14 17.54 1.68 6.49
CA GLN A 14 17.55 0.74 5.36
C GLN A 14 16.18 0.04 5.15
N GLY A 15 15.24 0.21 6.08
CA GLY A 15 13.91 -0.38 6.01
C GLY A 15 13.00 0.37 5.04
N ARG A 16 12.20 -0.40 4.28
CA ARG A 16 11.15 0.11 3.39
C ARG A 16 9.80 -0.03 4.09
N VAL A 17 9.06 1.07 4.21
CA VAL A 17 7.71 1.09 4.78
C VAL A 17 6.73 1.50 3.69
N PHE A 18 5.74 0.65 3.46
CA PHE A 18 4.60 0.93 2.60
C PHE A 18 3.34 1.01 3.47
N TYR A 19 2.60 2.11 3.36
CA TYR A 19 1.32 2.31 4.03
C TYR A 19 0.19 2.42 3.00
N CYS A 20 -0.92 1.76 3.29
CA CYS A 20 -2.15 1.84 2.53
C CYS A 20 -3.34 1.76 3.49
N SER A 21 -4.27 2.71 3.39
CA SER A 21 -5.49 2.71 4.20
C SER A 21 -6.68 1.99 3.55
N LEU A 22 -6.49 1.35 2.39
CA LEU A 22 -7.50 0.53 1.72
C LEU A 22 -7.60 -0.86 2.39
N GLY A 23 -8.77 -1.48 2.33
CA GLY A 23 -9.00 -2.83 2.87
C GLY A 23 -9.71 -2.84 4.22
N HIS A 24 -10.78 -2.04 4.37
CA HIS A 24 -11.67 -2.13 5.51
C HIS A 24 -12.40 -3.49 5.54
N VAL A 25 -12.72 -4.03 4.37
CA VAL A 25 -13.28 -5.38 4.18
C VAL A 25 -12.59 -6.11 3.02
N ALA A 26 -12.67 -7.45 2.99
CA ALA A 26 -12.03 -8.25 1.96
C ALA A 26 -12.53 -7.93 0.52
N ALA A 27 -13.81 -7.60 0.39
CA ALA A 27 -14.43 -7.21 -0.88
C ALA A 27 -13.86 -5.89 -1.45
N ASP A 28 -13.18 -5.07 -0.65
CA ASP A 28 -12.49 -3.87 -1.16
C ASP A 28 -11.41 -4.23 -2.18
N PHE A 29 -10.84 -5.44 -2.07
CA PHE A 29 -9.86 -5.93 -3.02
C PHE A 29 -10.49 -6.48 -4.29
N ASP A 30 -11.82 -6.60 -4.40
CA ASP A 30 -12.46 -6.91 -5.68
C ASP A 30 -12.33 -5.76 -6.68
N VAL A 31 -12.04 -4.54 -6.20
CA VAL A 31 -11.53 -3.44 -7.01
C VAL A 31 -10.09 -3.78 -7.45
N PRO A 32 -9.84 -4.03 -8.75
CA PRO A 32 -8.54 -4.52 -9.23
C PRO A 32 -7.38 -3.58 -8.88
N GLU A 33 -7.61 -2.27 -8.90
CA GLU A 33 -6.61 -1.25 -8.59
C GLU A 33 -6.19 -1.28 -7.12
N ALA A 34 -7.15 -1.49 -6.20
CA ALA A 34 -6.88 -1.62 -4.77
C ALA A 34 -6.07 -2.89 -4.47
N ARG A 35 -6.40 -4.00 -5.13
CA ARG A 35 -5.65 -5.25 -5.02
C ARG A 35 -4.23 -5.08 -5.57
N GLU A 36 -4.08 -4.46 -6.72
CA GLU A 36 -2.79 -4.32 -7.39
C GLU A 36 -1.85 -3.37 -6.64
N ILE A 37 -2.34 -2.25 -6.10
CA ILE A 37 -1.49 -1.32 -5.34
C ILE A 37 -1.00 -1.95 -4.03
N VAL A 38 -1.86 -2.69 -3.32
CA VAL A 38 -1.46 -3.39 -2.09
C VAL A 38 -0.47 -4.51 -2.41
N LYS A 39 -0.72 -5.31 -3.45
CA LYS A 39 0.22 -6.35 -3.89
C LYS A 39 1.59 -5.77 -4.22
N ARG A 40 1.67 -4.72 -5.06
CA ARG A 40 2.94 -4.08 -5.43
C ARG A 40 3.65 -3.45 -4.25
N GLY A 41 2.91 -2.80 -3.36
CA GLY A 41 3.47 -2.18 -2.16
C GLY A 41 4.10 -3.19 -1.20
N ILE A 42 3.43 -4.34 -0.99
CA ILE A 42 3.97 -5.46 -0.20
C ILE A 42 5.26 -6.00 -0.83
N LEU A 43 5.25 -6.29 -2.14
CA LEU A 43 6.43 -6.81 -2.83
C LEU A 43 7.62 -5.84 -2.77
N TRP A 44 7.37 -4.54 -2.97
CA TRP A 44 8.37 -3.49 -2.87
C TRP A 44 9.00 -3.41 -1.47
N ALA A 45 8.18 -3.48 -0.42
CA ALA A 45 8.61 -3.44 0.98
C ALA A 45 9.43 -4.68 1.35
N ALA A 46 9.00 -5.85 0.89
CA ALA A 46 9.66 -7.13 1.14
C ALA A 46 10.93 -7.38 0.30
N ARG A 47 11.24 -6.49 -0.66
CA ARG A 47 12.38 -6.62 -1.60
C ARG A 47 12.35 -7.91 -2.44
N VAL A 48 11.16 -8.38 -2.75
CA VAL A 48 10.94 -9.53 -3.62
C VAL A 48 10.59 -8.99 -5.02
N PHE A 49 11.61 -8.99 -5.87
CA PHE A 49 11.56 -8.69 -7.30
C PHE A 49 12.42 -9.72 -8.03
#